data_AF-N9DZ48-F1
#
_entry.id   AF-N9DZ48-F1
#
_cell.length_a   1.000
_cell.length_b   1.000
_cell.length_c   1.000
_cell.angle_alpha   90.00
_cell.angle_beta   90.00
_cell.angle_gamma   90.00
#
_symmetry.space_group_name_H-M   'P 1'
#
loop_
_entity.id
_entity.type
_entity.pdbx_description
1 polymer ?
#
loop_
_entity_poly.entity_id
_entity_poly.type
_entity_poly.pdbx_seq_one_letter_code
_entity_poly.pdbx_strand_id
1 'polypeptide(L)'
;MSKGQTLQDPFLNSLRKERIPVSIFLVNGIKLQGHIESFDQYVVLLKNTVSQMVYKHAISTVVPARNPRPAGAQGTAGGFPAQGTTGGFGGQGTTGGFGGQGGGFGGQGGFGGQGGGFGGQGGFGGQGG
;
A
#
# COMPACT_ATOMS: atom_id res chain seq x y z
N MET A 1 -23.27 11.31 -20.18
CA MET A 1 -21.90 11.64 -19.71
C MET A 1 -20.94 10.66 -20.36
N SER A 2 -20.04 11.12 -21.23
CA SER A 2 -19.04 10.23 -21.84
C SER A 2 -18.05 9.76 -20.76
N LYS A 3 -17.78 8.45 -20.71
CA LYS A 3 -16.86 7.82 -19.73
C LYS A 3 -15.44 8.44 -19.70
N GLY A 4 -15.03 9.14 -20.76
CA GLY A 4 -13.74 9.84 -20.81
C GLY A 4 -13.68 11.05 -19.88
N GLN A 5 -14.80 11.79 -19.74
CA GLN A 5 -14.85 12.96 -18.85
C GLN A 5 -14.87 12.56 -17.37
N THR A 6 -15.42 11.38 -17.04
CA THR A 6 -15.52 10.91 -15.66
C THR A 6 -14.16 10.60 -15.02
N LEU A 7 -13.10 10.39 -15.83
CA LEU A 7 -11.73 10.16 -15.33
C LEU A 7 -10.83 11.40 -15.47
N GLN A 8 -11.05 12.21 -16.50
CA GLN A 8 -10.19 13.36 -16.81
C GLN A 8 -10.20 14.41 -15.69
N ASP A 9 -11.38 14.90 -15.32
CA ASP A 9 -11.49 16.00 -14.37
C ASP A 9 -10.98 15.64 -12.98
N PRO A 10 -11.34 14.47 -12.38
CA PRO A 10 -10.77 14.05 -11.12
C PRO A 10 -9.24 13.93 -11.17
N PHE A 11 -8.69 13.36 -12.24
CA PHE A 11 -7.25 13.20 -12.41
C PHE A 11 -6.53 14.55 -12.46
N LEU A 12 -6.94 15.46 -13.35
CA LEU A 12 -6.32 16.78 -13.47
C LEU A 12 -6.51 17.61 -12.19
N ASN A 13 -7.65 17.48 -11.51
CA ASN A 13 -7.91 18.18 -10.27
C ASN A 13 -7.01 17.69 -9.12
N SER A 14 -6.75 16.38 -9.01
CA SER A 14 -5.82 15.85 -8.00
C SER A 14 -4.39 16.37 -8.26
N LEU A 15 -3.93 16.36 -9.52
CA LEU A 15 -2.62 16.91 -9.88
C LEU A 15 -2.49 18.39 -9.55
N ARG A 16 -3.55 19.17 -9.81
CA ARG A 16 -3.62 20.60 -9.49
C ARG A 16 -3.59 20.86 -7.98
N LYS A 17 -4.45 20.17 -7.21
CA LYS A 17 -4.58 20.37 -5.75
C LYS A 17 -3.30 20.00 -5.00
N GLU A 18 -2.70 18.86 -5.36
CA GLU A 18 -1.48 18.37 -4.73
C GLU A 18 -0.21 19.01 -5.28
N ARG A 19 -0.34 19.91 -6.27
CA ARG A 19 0.79 20.55 -6.96
C ARG A 19 1.84 19.53 -7.43
N ILE A 20 1.37 18.41 -7.97
CA ILE A 20 2.25 17.34 -8.44
C ILE A 20 2.97 17.83 -9.71
N PRO A 21 4.31 17.74 -9.80
CA PRO A 21 5.03 18.02 -11.04
C PRO A 21 4.58 17.06 -12.15
N VAL A 22 4.31 17.60 -13.33
CA VAL A 22 3.86 16.85 -14.50
C VAL A 22 4.80 17.05 -15.69
N SER A 23 4.92 16.01 -16.50
CA SER A 23 5.44 16.07 -17.87
C SER A 23 4.26 15.92 -18.83
N ILE A 24 4.02 16.94 -19.66
CA ILE A 24 3.01 16.92 -20.72
C ILE A 24 3.74 16.70 -22.04
N PHE A 25 3.39 15.63 -22.74
CA PHE A 25 3.90 15.37 -24.08
C PHE A 25 2.88 15.88 -25.09
N LEU A 26 3.35 16.63 -26.07
CA LEU A 26 2.54 17.13 -27.16
C LEU A 26 2.49 16.11 -28.30
N VAL A 27 1.52 16.25 -29.20
CA VAL A 27 1.37 15.39 -30.39
C VAL A 27 2.56 15.49 -31.35
N ASN A 28 3.27 16.61 -31.35
CA ASN A 28 4.50 16.81 -32.12
C ASN A 28 5.76 16.28 -31.43
N GLY A 29 5.62 15.65 -30.25
CA GLY A 29 6.73 15.09 -29.49
C GLY A 29 7.43 16.06 -28.52
N ILE A 30 7.08 17.35 -28.50
CA ILE A 30 7.65 18.30 -27.53
C ILE A 30 7.19 17.94 -26.11
N LYS A 31 8.12 18.00 -25.16
CA LYS A 31 7.85 17.79 -23.73
C LYS A 31 7.81 19.12 -22.98
N LEU A 32 6.68 19.40 -22.33
CA LEU A 32 6.52 20.50 -21.40
C LEU A 32 6.58 19.97 -19.96
N GLN A 33 7.22 20.73 -19.07
CA GLN A 33 7.30 20.37 -17.65
C GLN A 33 6.83 21.54 -16.80
N GLY A 34 6.13 21.21 -15.72
CA GLY A 34 5.56 22.22 -14.83
C GLY A 34 4.55 21.60 -13.89
N HIS A 35 3.68 22.43 -13.33
CA HIS A 35 2.58 22.01 -12.45
C HIS A 35 1.27 22.54 -13.05
N ILE A 36 0.18 21.78 -12.92
CA ILE A 36 -1.12 22.25 -13.40
C ILE A 36 -1.61 23.37 -12.47
N GLU A 37 -1.80 24.56 -13.02
CA GLU A 37 -2.30 25.73 -12.31
C GLU A 37 -3.83 25.75 -12.33
N SER A 38 -4.42 25.58 -13.51
CA SER A 38 -5.87 25.44 -13.73
C SER A 38 -6.13 24.69 -15.03
N PHE A 39 -7.39 24.33 -15.28
CA PHE A 39 -7.82 23.71 -16.53
C PHE A 39 -9.33 23.94 -16.72
N ASP A 40 -9.77 23.85 -17.97
CA ASP A 40 -11.19 23.82 -18.33
C ASP A 40 -11.47 22.66 -19.31
N GLN A 41 -12.57 22.72 -20.05
CA GLN A 41 -12.93 21.70 -21.02
C GLN A 41 -11.90 21.53 -22.17
N TYR A 42 -11.18 22.59 -22.56
CA TYR A 42 -10.36 22.62 -23.78
C TYR A 42 -8.88 22.90 -23.54
N VAL A 43 -8.51 23.55 -22.44
CA VAL A 43 -7.15 23.99 -22.15
C VAL A 43 -6.68 23.58 -20.75
N VAL A 44 -5.36 23.58 -20.58
CA VAL A 44 -4.66 23.41 -19.31
C VAL A 44 -3.68 24.57 -19.16
N LEU A 45 -3.70 25.26 -18.02
CA LEU A 45 -2.64 26.19 -17.64
C LEU A 45 -1.52 25.43 -16.95
N LEU A 46 -0.34 25.41 -17.56
CA LEU A 46 0.86 24.78 -17.02
C LEU A 46 1.81 25.88 -16.51
N LYS A 47 2.17 25.80 -15.23
CA LYS A 47 3.11 26.73 -14.60
C LYS A 47 4.51 26.12 -14.49
N ASN A 48 5.50 26.80 -15.06
CA ASN A 48 6.92 26.65 -14.71
C ASN A 48 7.44 27.99 -14.17
N THR A 49 8.43 28.61 -14.81
CA THR A 49 8.77 30.03 -14.64
C THR A 49 7.57 30.94 -14.95
N VAL A 50 6.87 30.68 -16.05
CA VAL A 50 5.68 31.43 -16.50
C VAL A 50 4.46 30.50 -16.60
N SER A 51 3.27 31.09 -16.61
CA SER A 51 2.02 30.37 -16.86
C SER A 51 1.77 30.33 -18.36
N GLN A 52 1.70 29.14 -18.94
CA GLN A 52 1.40 28.97 -20.37
C GLN A 52 0.11 28.18 -20.54
N MET A 53 -0.69 28.57 -21.53
CA MET A 53 -1.91 27.88 -21.90
C MET A 53 -1.60 26.80 -22.94
N VAL A 54 -2.02 25.56 -22.68
CA VAL A 54 -1.83 24.41 -23.56
C VAL A 54 -3.20 23.86 -23.97
N TYR A 55 -3.47 23.81 -25.27
CA TYR A 55 -4.70 23.22 -25.78
C TYR A 55 -4.66 21.70 -25.72
N LYS A 56 -5.75 21.08 -25.22
CA LYS A 56 -5.85 19.62 -25.05
C LYS A 56 -5.72 18.85 -26.36
N HIS A 57 -6.14 19.42 -27.50
CA HIS A 57 -5.98 18.77 -28.81
C HIS A 57 -4.51 18.59 -29.22
N ALA A 58 -3.61 19.40 -28.66
CA ALA A 58 -2.18 19.31 -28.91
C ALA A 58 -1.45 18.39 -27.91
N ILE A 59 -2.14 17.89 -26.88
CA ILE A 59 -1.56 17.01 -25.85
C ILE A 59 -1.75 15.55 -26.28
N SER A 60 -0.66 14.79 -26.28
CA SER A 60 -0.71 13.34 -26.45
C SER A 60 -0.86 12.62 -25.11
N THR A 61 -0.06 12.97 -24.10
CA THR A 61 -0.09 12.34 -22.78
C THR A 61 0.26 13.30 -21.64
N VAL A 62 -0.24 13.01 -20.44
CA VAL A 62 0.11 13.72 -19.19
C VAL A 62 0.64 12.71 -18.19
N VAL A 63 1.91 12.84 -17.81
CA VAL A 63 2.60 11.91 -16.91
C VAL A 63 2.97 12.63 -15.61
N PRO A 64 2.44 12.20 -14.46
CA PRO A 64 2.78 12.81 -13.18
C PRO A 64 4.09 12.23 -12.61
N ALA A 65 4.86 13.03 -11.87
CA ALA A 65 6.08 12.59 -11.22
C ALA A 65 5.84 11.58 -10.08
N ARG A 66 4.60 11.54 -9.56
CA ARG A 66 4.10 10.54 -8.62
C ARG A 66 2.61 10.36 -8.83
N ASN A 67 2.06 9.19 -8.47
CA ASN A 67 0.62 8.99 -8.57
C ASN A 67 -0.15 9.96 -7.65
N PRO A 68 -1.21 10.62 -8.17
CA PRO A 68 -2.12 11.38 -7.33
C PRO A 68 -2.86 10.44 -6.37
N ARG A 69 -3.14 10.92 -5.15
CA ARG A 69 -3.90 10.10 -4.20
C ARG A 69 -5.32 9.90 -4.76
N PRO A 70 -5.89 8.68 -4.71
CA PRO A 70 -7.26 8.47 -5.16
C PRO A 70 -8.20 9.39 -4.37
N ALA A 71 -9.00 10.15 -5.09
CA ALA A 71 -10.03 11.03 -4.51
C ALA A 71 -11.03 10.14 -3.75
N GLY A 72 -10.86 10.03 -2.44
CA GLY A 72 -11.60 9.10 -1.57
C GLY A 72 -10.78 8.59 -0.38
N ALA A 73 -9.44 8.66 -0.43
CA ALA A 73 -8.56 8.25 0.67
C ALA A 73 -8.19 9.41 1.62
N GLN A 74 -9.13 10.33 1.88
CA GLN A 74 -8.95 11.43 2.82
C GLN A 74 -9.93 11.23 3.99
N GLY A 75 -9.42 10.66 5.10
CA GLY A 75 -10.08 10.78 6.41
C GLY A 75 -10.68 9.53 7.06
N THR A 76 -9.98 8.40 7.09
CA THR A 76 -10.08 7.46 8.23
C THR A 76 -8.69 7.24 8.81
N ALA A 77 -8.20 8.25 9.54
CA ALA A 77 -7.14 8.04 10.50
C ALA A 77 -7.70 7.09 11.57
N GLY A 78 -7.31 5.82 11.48
CA GLY A 78 -7.65 4.80 12.46
C GLY A 78 -7.05 5.16 13.81
N GLY A 79 -7.91 5.47 14.77
CA GLY A 79 -7.66 5.20 16.18
C GLY A 79 -8.40 3.93 16.56
N PHE A 80 -7.79 2.78 16.32
CA PHE A 80 -8.20 1.55 17.01
C PHE A 80 -7.44 1.55 18.34
N PRO A 81 -8.10 1.67 19.51
CA PRO A 81 -7.39 1.49 20.77
C PRO A 81 -6.91 0.05 20.85
N ALA A 82 -5.60 -0.12 20.95
CA ALA A 82 -4.96 -1.39 21.24
C ALA A 82 -5.49 -1.91 22.58
N GLN A 83 -6.27 -2.99 22.53
CA GLN A 83 -6.64 -3.78 23.69
C GLN A 83 -5.36 -4.44 24.21
N GLY A 84 -4.80 -3.85 25.28
CA GLY A 84 -3.62 -4.37 25.95
C GLY A 84 -3.92 -5.70 26.64
N THR A 85 -3.58 -6.80 25.97
CA THR A 85 -3.36 -8.10 26.63
C THR A 85 -1.94 -8.10 27.19
N THR A 86 -1.78 -7.50 28.37
CA THR A 86 -0.55 -7.65 29.17
C THR A 86 -0.66 -8.94 29.98
N GLY A 87 -0.15 -10.03 29.40
CA GLY A 87 0.31 -11.18 30.17
C GLY A 87 1.54 -10.78 30.97
N GLY A 88 1.41 -10.76 32.30
CA GLY A 88 2.51 -10.57 33.24
C GLY A 88 2.51 -11.69 34.27
N PHE A 89 3.29 -12.74 34.02
CA PHE A 89 3.63 -13.75 35.03
C PHE A 89 4.68 -13.16 35.97
N GLY A 90 4.27 -12.82 37.19
CA GLY A 90 5.15 -12.47 38.31
C GLY A 90 4.79 -13.33 39.52
N GLY A 91 5.68 -14.25 39.88
CA GLY A 91 5.54 -15.02 41.12
C GLY A 91 5.94 -14.20 42.34
N GLN A 92 5.31 -14.47 43.50
CA GLN A 92 5.95 -14.62 44.81
C GLN A 92 4.84 -14.98 45.83
N GLY A 93 5.01 -16.10 46.54
CA GLY A 93 3.95 -16.71 47.36
C GLY A 93 3.65 -16.02 48.69
N THR A 94 2.51 -16.38 49.29
CA THR A 94 2.36 -16.81 50.69
C THR A 94 0.88 -17.05 51.05
N THR A 95 0.63 -18.19 51.71
CA THR A 95 -0.42 -18.42 52.72
C THR A 95 -1.89 -18.60 52.29
N GLY A 96 -2.44 -19.78 52.63
CA GLY A 96 -3.88 -19.97 52.86
C GLY A 96 -4.47 -21.20 52.17
N GLY A 97 -4.58 -22.32 52.91
CA GLY A 97 -4.92 -23.63 52.36
C GLY A 97 -6.39 -23.85 52.00
N PHE A 98 -6.61 -24.82 51.13
CA PHE A 98 -7.85 -25.61 51.05
C PHE A 98 -7.46 -27.07 50.80
N GLY A 99 -7.75 -27.90 51.80
CA GLY A 99 -7.50 -29.32 51.74
C GLY A 99 -8.57 -30.08 50.95
N GLY A 100 -8.19 -31.27 50.52
CA GLY A 100 -9.06 -32.43 50.55
C GLY A 100 -9.64 -32.92 49.22
N GLN A 101 -9.19 -34.14 48.86
CA GLN A 101 -9.94 -35.19 48.14
C GLN A 101 -10.03 -35.00 46.62
N GLY A 102 -9.34 -35.77 45.77
CA GLY A 102 -9.11 -37.22 45.83
C GLY A 102 -10.01 -37.89 44.80
N GLY A 103 -9.49 -38.18 43.60
CA GLY A 103 -10.21 -38.88 42.54
C GLY A 103 -9.38 -38.98 41.26
N GLY A 104 -8.70 -40.11 41.07
CA GLY A 104 -7.83 -40.36 39.94
C GLY A 104 -8.55 -40.69 38.64
N PHE A 105 -7.89 -40.38 37.53
CA PHE A 105 -8.15 -41.00 36.23
C PHE A 105 -6.81 -41.41 35.61
N GLY A 106 -6.51 -42.71 35.72
CA GLY A 106 -5.49 -43.38 34.91
C GLY A 106 -6.11 -43.95 33.63
N GLY A 107 -5.24 -44.20 32.63
CA GLY A 107 -5.56 -44.91 31.39
C GLY A 107 -5.35 -44.03 30.15
N GLN A 108 -4.20 -44.05 29.45
CA GLN A 108 -3.61 -45.11 28.61
C GLN A 108 -3.90 -44.88 27.11
N GLY A 109 -2.81 -44.78 26.33
CA GLY A 109 -2.77 -44.81 24.86
C GLY A 109 -2.21 -43.50 24.27
N GLY A 110 -0.99 -43.38 23.78
CA GLY A 110 -0.12 -44.36 23.12
C GLY A 110 -0.05 -44.04 21.61
N PHE A 111 0.66 -42.98 21.23
CA PHE A 111 1.00 -42.71 19.82
C PHE A 111 2.52 -42.82 19.64
N GLY A 112 2.97 -44.04 19.42
CA GLY A 112 4.32 -44.37 18.99
C GLY A 112 4.37 -44.69 17.50
N GLY A 113 5.32 -44.06 16.81
CA GLY A 113 6.18 -44.74 15.82
C GLY A 113 5.71 -44.82 14.37
N GLN A 114 6.30 -43.97 13.50
CA GLN A 114 7.06 -44.32 12.29
C GLN A 114 7.39 -43.00 11.55
N GLY A 115 8.63 -42.62 11.25
CA GLY A 115 9.78 -43.42 10.86
C GLY A 115 9.83 -43.53 9.34
N GLY A 116 10.44 -42.55 8.66
CA GLY A 116 10.61 -42.57 7.20
C GLY A 116 11.36 -41.34 6.69
N GLY A 117 12.68 -41.42 6.65
CA GLY A 117 13.54 -40.41 6.04
C GLY A 117 13.56 -40.51 4.52
N PHE A 118 13.72 -39.36 3.85
CA PHE A 118 14.23 -39.27 2.48
C PHE A 118 15.21 -38.10 2.40
N GLY A 119 16.50 -38.45 2.46
CA GLY A 119 17.58 -37.60 1.97
C GLY A 119 17.83 -37.88 0.49
N GLY A 120 18.30 -36.86 -0.24
CA GLY A 120 18.74 -36.90 -1.63
C GLY A 120 18.77 -35.47 -2.18
N GLN A 121 19.88 -34.73 -2.08
CA GLN A 121 21.08 -34.74 -2.92
C GLN A 121 20.88 -34.06 -4.29
N GLY A 122 21.64 -32.98 -4.51
CA GLY A 122 21.85 -32.28 -5.79
C GLY A 122 21.85 -30.75 -5.57
N GLY A 123 22.96 -30.01 -5.51
CA GLY A 123 24.24 -30.15 -6.19
C GLY A 123 24.34 -29.16 -7.36
N PHE A 124 24.26 -27.85 -7.09
CA PHE A 124 24.46 -26.82 -8.12
C PHE A 124 25.97 -26.53 -8.24
N GLY A 125 26.61 -27.24 -9.17
CA GLY A 125 27.97 -26.94 -9.61
C GLY A 125 27.99 -25.71 -10.52
N GLY A 126 28.77 -24.70 -10.14
CA GLY A 126 29.19 -23.63 -11.03
C GLY A 126 30.26 -24.13 -12.00
N GLN A 127 30.24 -23.62 -13.23
CA GLN A 127 31.36 -23.72 -14.14
C GLN A 127 31.49 -22.40 -14.89
N GLY A 128 32.59 -21.70 -14.62
CA GLY A 128 33.16 -20.70 -15.51
C GLY A 128 34.07 -21.36 -16.52
N GLY A 129 34.15 -20.74 -17.70
CA GLY A 129 35.02 -21.06 -18.82
C GLY A 129 34.77 -20.01 -19.89
#